data_AF-A0A2P4XSD8-F1
#
_entry.id   AF-A0A2P4XSD8-F1
#
_cell.length_a   1.000
_cell.length_b   1.000
_cell.length_c   1.000
_cell.angle_alpha   90.00
_cell.angle_beta   90.00
_cell.angle_gamma   90.00
#
_symmetry.space_group_name_H-M   'P 1'
#
loop_
_entity.id
_entity.type
_entity.pdbx_description
1 polymer ?
#
loop_
_entity_poly.entity_id
_entity_poly.type
_entity_poly.pdbx_seq_one_letter_code
_entity_poly.pdbx_strand_id
1 'polypeptide(L)'
;MYRSYLVMLLSVVLCACGNAAVVTSDSRLPIQMDTTSKRALRVHIKPTDNREERMFNPDMFKKAIPKLLLTDNDLEHLAMQSIHSDDVFKMLRLDKLDDGLEDALLNPNLIQFGNYLEKIQTKYPSEELVSALIKQYGDEAVAKMLFDAKNRFVGITEKVAKTLQATQFVRWYNAKMKEDDVLKLLKITPATGNGNPYSQIWWEYFVVKYALTNK
;
A
#
# COMPACT_ATOMS: atom_id res chain seq x y z
N MET A 1 -17.56 27.71 12.89
CA MET A 1 -16.28 27.73 12.14
C MET A 1 -15.35 28.75 12.77
N TYR A 2 -14.45 28.29 13.63
CA TYR A 2 -13.17 28.94 13.89
C TYR A 2 -12.12 27.87 13.65
N ARG A 3 -11.38 27.97 12.54
CA ARG A 3 -10.05 27.37 12.45
C ARG A 3 -9.14 28.33 13.22
N SER A 4 -9.04 28.10 14.52
CA SER A 4 -8.11 28.83 15.38
C SER A 4 -6.96 27.89 15.72
N TYR A 5 -5.78 28.28 15.23
CA TYR A 5 -4.49 28.20 15.92
C TYR A 5 -4.53 27.57 17.32
N LEU A 6 -3.69 26.57 17.56
CA LEU A 6 -2.80 26.48 18.72
C LEU A 6 -2.04 25.14 18.59
N VAL A 7 -0.72 25.11 18.38
CA VAL A 7 0.35 25.35 19.37
C VAL A 7 0.75 24.07 20.11
N MET A 8 1.99 23.68 19.78
CA MET A 8 3.06 23.24 20.66
C MET A 8 2.98 21.93 21.47
N LEU A 9 4.03 21.13 21.20
CA LEU A 9 5.02 20.56 22.13
C LEU A 9 4.53 19.79 23.35
N LEU A 10 5.13 18.60 23.53
CA LEU A 10 5.57 18.13 24.85
C LEU A 10 6.84 17.28 24.68
N SER A 11 7.96 17.96 24.43
CA SER A 11 9.29 17.42 24.76
C SER A 11 9.62 17.79 26.19
N VAL A 12 10.05 16.79 26.95
CA VAL A 12 10.32 16.79 28.38
C VAL A 12 11.39 17.82 28.79
N VAL A 13 11.12 18.48 29.92
CA VAL A 13 11.93 19.45 30.64
C VAL A 13 13.22 18.84 31.19
N LEU A 14 14.34 19.56 31.09
CA LEU A 14 15.44 19.53 32.08
C LEU A 14 16.13 20.90 32.12
N CYS A 15 15.90 21.62 33.21
CA CYS A 15 16.57 22.85 33.60
C CYS A 15 17.92 22.57 34.28
N ALA A 16 18.96 23.36 33.99
CA ALA A 16 19.96 23.82 34.97
C ALA A 16 20.74 25.03 34.41
N CYS A 17 21.05 25.99 35.30
CA CYS A 17 21.37 27.40 35.04
C CYS A 17 22.86 27.78 34.94
N GLY A 18 23.12 28.97 34.37
CA GLY A 18 24.22 29.92 34.71
C GLY A 18 25.51 29.79 33.88
N ASN A 19 26.22 30.84 33.41
CA ASN A 19 26.21 32.29 33.66
C ASN A 19 26.79 33.07 32.43
N ALA A 20 26.61 34.40 32.45
CA ALA A 20 26.91 35.39 31.41
C ALA A 20 28.37 35.89 31.31
N ALA A 21 28.76 36.41 30.14
CA ALA A 21 29.63 37.59 29.86
C ALA A 21 29.85 37.68 28.32
N VAL A 22 29.30 38.65 27.55
CA VAL A 22 29.64 40.09 27.35
C VAL A 22 30.79 40.34 26.33
N VAL A 23 30.50 41.23 25.35
CA VAL A 23 31.37 42.11 24.51
C VAL A 23 31.56 41.81 23.00
N THR A 24 30.78 42.56 22.20
CA THR A 24 31.03 43.38 20.97
C THR A 24 32.09 43.01 19.91
N SER A 25 31.73 43.07 18.61
CA SER A 25 31.90 44.28 17.77
C SER A 25 31.45 44.11 16.31
N ASP A 26 31.11 45.26 15.73
CA ASP A 26 30.37 45.65 14.52
C ASP A 26 31.16 45.57 13.19
N SER A 27 30.45 45.38 12.06
CA SER A 27 30.81 45.88 10.71
C SER A 27 29.66 45.76 9.67
N ARG A 28 28.88 46.84 9.51
CA ARG A 28 28.47 47.54 8.24
C ARG A 28 27.79 46.81 7.05
N LEU A 29 26.45 47.00 6.95
CA LEU A 29 25.57 47.56 5.86
C LEU A 29 25.62 47.01 4.38
N PRO A 30 24.71 47.42 3.45
CA PRO A 30 23.37 46.85 3.19
C PRO A 30 23.12 46.53 1.69
N ILE A 31 22.22 45.59 1.32
CA ILE A 31 21.68 45.56 -0.06
C ILE A 31 20.15 45.36 -0.05
N GLN A 32 19.53 46.29 -0.77
CA GLN A 32 18.13 46.51 -1.09
C GLN A 32 17.27 45.26 -1.34
N MET A 33 16.02 45.37 -0.87
CA MET A 33 14.86 44.77 -1.52
C MET A 33 14.73 45.33 -2.95
N ASP A 34 14.62 44.43 -3.92
CA ASP A 34 13.98 44.74 -5.20
C ASP A 34 12.71 43.91 -5.35
N THR A 35 11.60 44.63 -5.43
CA THR A 35 10.27 44.17 -5.76
C THR A 35 10.20 43.87 -7.26
N THR A 36 9.95 42.62 -7.66
CA THR A 36 9.19 42.37 -8.89
C THR A 36 8.41 41.06 -8.79
N SER A 37 7.10 41.25 -8.72
CA SER A 37 6.03 40.30 -8.93
C SER A 37 6.30 39.32 -10.09
N LYS A 38 6.29 38.02 -9.80
CA LYS A 38 5.89 36.99 -10.77
C LYS A 38 4.87 36.07 -10.10
N ARG A 39 3.62 36.30 -10.50
CA ARG A 39 2.43 35.51 -10.22
C ARG A 39 2.71 34.01 -10.35
N ALA A 40 2.70 33.27 -9.25
CA ALA A 40 2.60 31.82 -9.28
C ALA A 40 1.13 31.44 -9.55
N LEU A 41 0.91 30.64 -10.58
CA LEU A 41 -0.39 30.14 -11.01
C LEU A 41 -1.19 29.58 -9.82
N ARG A 42 -2.38 30.12 -9.61
CA ARG A 42 -3.40 29.52 -8.76
C ARG A 42 -3.98 28.33 -9.55
N VAL A 43 -3.50 27.11 -9.25
CA VAL A 43 -4.08 25.88 -9.82
C VAL A 43 -5.52 25.80 -9.30
N HIS A 44 -6.48 26.07 -10.18
CA HIS A 44 -7.87 25.70 -9.96
C HIS A 44 -7.96 24.17 -10.01
N ILE A 45 -7.92 23.52 -8.86
CA ILE A 45 -8.36 22.14 -8.74
C ILE A 45 -9.89 22.20 -8.78
N LYS A 46 -10.46 21.93 -9.96
CA LYS A 46 -11.88 21.56 -10.06
C LYS A 46 -12.07 20.24 -9.32
N PRO A 47 -13.14 20.07 -8.52
CA PRO A 47 -13.50 18.77 -8.00
C PRO A 47 -14.11 17.98 -9.15
N THR A 48 -13.31 17.15 -9.80
CA THR A 48 -13.79 16.22 -10.83
C THR A 48 -13.55 14.79 -10.40
N ASP A 49 -14.68 14.15 -10.13
CA ASP A 49 -15.03 12.75 -10.36
C ASP A 49 -14.39 11.69 -9.45
N ASN A 50 -15.27 10.85 -8.91
CA ASN A 50 -15.04 9.87 -7.85
C ASN A 50 -14.32 8.61 -8.38
N ARG A 51 -13.23 8.78 -9.13
CA ARG A 51 -12.48 7.67 -9.75
C ARG A 51 -11.18 7.29 -9.05
N GLU A 52 -10.81 8.03 -7.99
CA GLU A 52 -9.51 7.86 -7.32
C GLU A 52 -9.50 6.81 -6.19
N GLU A 53 -10.63 6.17 -5.87
CA GLU A 53 -10.66 5.06 -4.89
C GLU A 53 -10.28 3.69 -5.48
N ARG A 54 -9.70 3.65 -6.69
CA ARG A 54 -9.21 2.40 -7.30
C ARG A 54 -7.74 2.21 -6.97
N MET A 55 -7.51 1.59 -5.82
CA MET A 55 -6.21 1.41 -5.15
C MET A 55 -5.23 0.49 -5.91
N PHE A 56 -5.68 -0.15 -7.00
CA PHE A 56 -4.89 -0.91 -7.97
C PHE A 56 -5.24 -0.39 -9.38
N ASN A 57 -4.34 0.37 -10.02
CA ASN A 57 -4.46 0.84 -11.41
C ASN A 57 -3.38 0.15 -12.26
N PRO A 58 -3.75 -0.62 -13.29
CA PRO A 58 -2.81 -1.33 -14.14
C PRO A 58 -1.96 -0.44 -15.06
N ASP A 59 -2.32 0.84 -15.25
CA ASP A 59 -1.46 1.83 -15.91
C ASP A 59 -0.10 1.95 -15.23
N MET A 60 -0.02 1.63 -13.93
CA MET A 60 1.24 1.61 -13.18
C MET A 60 2.22 0.55 -13.75
N PHE A 61 1.76 -0.49 -14.43
CA PHE A 61 2.63 -1.58 -14.91
C PHE A 61 2.98 -1.51 -16.40
N LYS A 62 2.35 -0.62 -17.18
CA LYS A 62 2.49 -0.56 -18.65
C LYS A 62 3.92 -0.38 -19.19
N LYS A 63 4.86 0.12 -18.37
CA LYS A 63 6.20 0.51 -18.83
C LYS A 63 7.25 -0.63 -18.79
N ALA A 64 6.93 -1.81 -18.24
CA ALA A 64 7.96 -2.81 -17.90
C ALA A 64 7.68 -4.26 -18.35
N ILE A 65 6.69 -4.53 -19.22
CA ILE A 65 6.18 -5.90 -19.35
C ILE A 65 6.82 -6.69 -20.51
N PRO A 66 7.43 -7.87 -20.27
CA PRO A 66 7.79 -8.83 -21.32
C PRO A 66 6.54 -9.46 -21.98
N LYS A 67 6.74 -10.31 -22.99
CA LYS A 67 5.66 -10.96 -23.78
C LYS A 67 4.59 -11.60 -22.87
N LEU A 68 3.37 -11.06 -22.92
CA LEU A 68 2.20 -11.45 -22.14
C LEU A 68 1.62 -12.80 -22.62
N LEU A 69 0.97 -13.56 -21.73
CA LEU A 69 0.26 -14.78 -22.09
C LEU A 69 -1.06 -14.50 -22.83
N LEU A 70 -1.77 -13.45 -22.44
CA LEU A 70 -2.99 -12.96 -23.08
C LEU A 70 -2.76 -11.53 -23.59
N THR A 71 -3.33 -11.20 -24.74
CA THR A 71 -3.35 -9.81 -25.24
C THR A 71 -4.49 -9.02 -24.61
N ASP A 72 -4.42 -7.68 -24.67
CA ASP A 72 -5.49 -6.82 -24.15
C ASP A 72 -6.86 -7.09 -24.80
N ASN A 73 -6.87 -7.50 -26.08
CA ASN A 73 -8.08 -7.89 -26.81
C ASN A 73 -8.66 -9.21 -26.31
N ASP A 74 -7.80 -10.18 -25.98
CA ASP A 74 -8.24 -11.44 -25.40
C ASP A 74 -8.89 -11.19 -24.04
N LEU A 75 -8.29 -10.34 -23.20
CA LEU A 75 -8.85 -9.96 -21.91
C LEU A 75 -10.23 -9.27 -22.04
N GLU A 76 -10.44 -8.46 -23.08
CA GLU A 76 -11.74 -7.85 -23.37
C GLU A 76 -12.78 -8.89 -23.80
N HIS A 77 -12.39 -9.84 -24.63
CA HIS A 77 -13.27 -10.91 -25.06
C HIS A 77 -13.67 -11.79 -23.86
N LEU A 78 -12.72 -12.16 -23.00
CA LEU A 78 -13.01 -12.92 -21.77
C LEU A 78 -13.95 -12.14 -20.84
N ALA A 79 -13.73 -10.83 -20.69
CA ALA A 79 -14.57 -9.97 -19.87
C ALA A 79 -16.01 -9.86 -20.42
N MET A 80 -16.14 -9.74 -21.74
CA MET A 80 -17.43 -9.71 -22.44
C MET A 80 -18.18 -11.05 -22.32
N GLN A 81 -17.44 -12.16 -22.28
CA GLN A 81 -17.99 -13.50 -22.08
C GLN A 81 -18.36 -13.80 -20.62
N SER A 82 -18.12 -12.86 -19.69
CA SER A 82 -18.40 -13.02 -18.26
C SER A 82 -17.75 -14.28 -17.67
N ILE A 83 -16.53 -14.58 -18.09
CA ILE A 83 -15.79 -15.76 -17.60
C ILE A 83 -15.47 -15.59 -16.12
N HIS A 84 -15.57 -16.68 -15.36
CA HIS A 84 -15.33 -16.64 -13.93
C HIS A 84 -13.85 -16.32 -13.64
N SER A 85 -13.60 -15.47 -12.64
CA SER A 85 -12.24 -15.02 -12.29
C SER A 85 -11.29 -16.18 -11.97
N ASP A 86 -11.79 -17.25 -11.35
CA ASP A 86 -10.97 -18.46 -11.08
C ASP A 86 -10.47 -19.13 -12.36
N ASP A 87 -11.27 -19.13 -13.42
CA ASP A 87 -10.91 -19.77 -14.69
C ASP A 87 -9.83 -18.94 -15.39
N VAL A 88 -9.98 -17.61 -15.38
CA VAL A 88 -8.96 -16.71 -15.93
C VAL A 88 -7.66 -16.79 -15.12
N PHE A 89 -7.74 -16.94 -13.79
CA PHE A 89 -6.57 -17.14 -12.93
C PHE A 89 -5.77 -18.40 -13.34
N LYS A 90 -6.46 -19.50 -13.65
CA LYS A 90 -5.85 -20.73 -14.16
C LYS A 90 -5.36 -20.60 -15.61
N MET A 91 -6.10 -19.92 -16.48
CA MET A 91 -5.67 -19.64 -17.86
C MET A 91 -4.35 -18.86 -17.90
N LEU A 92 -4.18 -17.94 -16.96
CA LEU A 92 -2.94 -17.18 -16.74
C LEU A 92 -1.86 -17.97 -16.01
N ARG A 93 -2.11 -19.25 -15.71
CA ARG A 93 -1.20 -20.19 -15.02
C ARG A 93 -0.74 -19.66 -13.66
N LEU A 94 -1.60 -18.91 -12.98
CA LEU A 94 -1.30 -18.35 -11.65
C LEU A 94 -1.57 -19.35 -10.53
N ASP A 95 -2.10 -20.53 -10.86
CA ASP A 95 -2.22 -21.67 -9.95
C ASP A 95 -0.88 -22.37 -9.69
N LYS A 96 0.09 -22.18 -10.59
CA LYS A 96 1.44 -22.74 -10.53
C LYS A 96 2.48 -21.68 -10.89
N LEU A 97 3.03 -21.03 -9.86
CA LEU A 97 4.13 -20.09 -10.05
C LEU A 97 5.45 -20.86 -10.12
N ASP A 98 6.07 -20.88 -11.32
CA ASP A 98 7.34 -21.56 -11.58
C ASP A 98 8.49 -20.97 -10.74
N ASP A 99 8.52 -19.65 -10.56
CA ASP A 99 9.51 -18.93 -9.74
C ASP A 99 9.16 -18.87 -8.25
N GLY A 100 8.10 -19.57 -7.84
CA GLY A 100 7.58 -19.54 -6.47
C GLY A 100 6.77 -18.29 -6.13
N LEU A 101 6.29 -18.23 -4.88
CA LEU A 101 5.39 -17.17 -4.42
C LEU A 101 6.12 -15.85 -4.14
N GLU A 102 7.42 -15.89 -3.85
CA GLU A 102 8.21 -14.72 -3.43
C GLU A 102 8.23 -13.59 -4.46
N ASP A 103 8.22 -13.93 -5.76
CA ASP A 103 8.24 -12.99 -6.88
C ASP A 103 6.89 -12.91 -7.60
N ALA A 104 5.81 -13.42 -6.99
CA ALA A 104 4.48 -13.47 -7.61
C ALA A 104 3.99 -12.10 -8.09
N LEU A 105 4.28 -11.02 -7.36
CA LEU A 105 3.90 -9.65 -7.74
C LEU A 105 4.70 -9.10 -8.93
N LEU A 106 5.84 -9.71 -9.26
CA LEU A 106 6.61 -9.40 -10.47
C LEU A 106 6.11 -10.20 -11.68
N ASN A 107 5.29 -11.23 -11.45
CA ASN A 107 4.79 -12.06 -12.52
C ASN A 107 3.86 -11.24 -13.45
N PRO A 108 4.19 -11.11 -14.74
CA PRO A 108 3.38 -10.34 -15.69
C PRO A 108 1.96 -10.90 -15.87
N ASN A 109 1.74 -12.17 -15.55
CA ASN A 109 0.41 -12.79 -15.59
C ASN A 109 -0.46 -12.36 -14.42
N LEU A 110 0.13 -12.09 -13.24
CA LEU A 110 -0.64 -11.59 -12.11
C LEU A 110 -1.09 -10.15 -12.36
N ILE A 111 -0.25 -9.36 -13.05
CA ILE A 111 -0.60 -8.04 -13.55
C ILE A 111 -1.76 -8.15 -14.55
N GLN A 112 -1.69 -9.05 -15.54
CA GLN A 112 -2.81 -9.30 -16.47
C GLN A 112 -4.11 -9.67 -15.77
N PHE A 113 -4.04 -10.50 -14.73
CA PHE A 113 -5.22 -10.85 -13.94
C PHE A 113 -5.81 -9.62 -13.22
N GLY A 114 -4.96 -8.75 -12.67
CA GLY A 114 -5.41 -7.46 -12.14
C GLY A 114 -6.09 -6.57 -13.19
N ASN A 115 -5.56 -6.51 -14.42
CA ASN A 115 -6.17 -5.78 -15.54
C ASN A 115 -7.53 -6.38 -15.91
N TYR A 116 -7.63 -7.71 -15.92
CA TYR A 116 -8.87 -8.42 -16.19
C TYR A 116 -9.95 -8.05 -15.17
N LEU A 117 -9.62 -8.08 -13.87
CA LEU A 117 -10.55 -7.70 -12.79
C LEU A 117 -11.05 -6.25 -12.93
N GLU A 118 -10.21 -5.33 -13.43
CA GLU A 118 -10.68 -3.98 -13.74
C GLU A 118 -11.62 -3.95 -14.96
N LYS A 119 -11.32 -4.72 -16.01
CA LYS A 119 -12.13 -4.79 -17.24
C LYS A 119 -13.53 -5.36 -16.99
N ILE A 120 -13.68 -6.34 -16.10
CA ILE A 120 -14.99 -6.84 -15.67
C ILE A 120 -15.71 -5.91 -14.68
N GLN A 121 -15.15 -4.72 -14.41
CA GLN A 121 -15.70 -3.69 -13.52
C GLN A 121 -16.03 -4.23 -12.12
N THR A 122 -15.20 -5.14 -11.60
CA THR A 122 -15.33 -5.63 -10.24
C THR A 122 -15.32 -4.45 -9.26
N LYS A 123 -16.29 -4.44 -8.34
CA LYS A 123 -16.42 -3.37 -7.33
C LYS A 123 -15.19 -3.23 -6.42
N TYR A 124 -14.53 -4.36 -6.13
CA TYR A 124 -13.35 -4.45 -5.27
C TYR A 124 -12.26 -5.35 -5.89
N PRO A 125 -11.52 -4.86 -6.91
CA PRO A 125 -10.55 -5.69 -7.65
C PRO A 125 -9.40 -6.19 -6.76
N SER A 126 -8.94 -5.36 -5.81
CA SER A 126 -7.92 -5.78 -4.85
C SER A 126 -8.39 -6.93 -3.94
N GLU A 127 -9.69 -6.94 -3.57
CA GLU A 127 -10.26 -7.98 -2.72
C GLU A 127 -10.38 -9.30 -3.48
N GLU A 128 -10.83 -9.27 -4.73
CA GLU A 128 -10.83 -10.45 -5.60
C GLU A 128 -9.42 -11.00 -5.82
N LEU A 129 -8.44 -10.13 -6.07
CA LEU A 129 -7.05 -10.54 -6.27
C LEU A 129 -6.49 -11.23 -5.03
N VAL A 130 -6.67 -10.63 -3.84
CA VAL A 130 -6.26 -11.24 -2.57
C VAL A 130 -7.01 -12.55 -2.32
N SER A 131 -8.31 -12.62 -2.63
CA SER A 131 -9.13 -13.82 -2.48
C SER A 131 -8.60 -14.97 -3.35
N ALA A 132 -8.30 -14.70 -4.61
CA ALA A 132 -7.76 -15.69 -5.55
C ALA A 132 -6.40 -16.22 -5.07
N LEU A 133 -5.51 -15.32 -4.64
CA LEU A 133 -4.20 -15.69 -4.09
C LEU A 133 -4.34 -16.54 -2.81
N ILE A 134 -5.18 -16.14 -1.86
CA ILE A 134 -5.40 -16.88 -0.60
C ILE A 134 -6.00 -18.25 -0.88
N LYS A 135 -6.95 -18.34 -1.81
CA LYS A 135 -7.60 -19.62 -2.18
C LYS A 135 -6.60 -20.63 -2.73
N GLN A 136 -5.61 -20.15 -3.48
CA GLN A 136 -4.60 -21.03 -4.10
C GLN A 136 -3.42 -21.33 -3.17
N TYR A 137 -2.87 -20.32 -2.51
CA TYR A 137 -1.60 -20.42 -1.79
C TYR A 137 -1.75 -20.48 -0.27
N GLY A 138 -2.95 -20.20 0.25
CA GLY A 138 -3.21 -20.11 1.68
C GLY A 138 -2.90 -18.72 2.24
N ASP A 139 -3.65 -18.34 3.27
CA ASP A 139 -3.64 -16.99 3.83
C ASP A 139 -2.28 -16.63 4.48
N GLU A 140 -1.68 -17.58 5.20
CA GLU A 140 -0.33 -17.42 5.79
C GLU A 140 0.73 -17.08 4.73
N ALA A 141 0.77 -17.86 3.64
CA ALA A 141 1.79 -17.71 2.62
C ALA A 141 1.63 -16.38 1.87
N VAL A 142 0.38 -15.99 1.57
CA VAL A 142 0.07 -14.71 0.94
C VAL A 142 0.43 -13.55 1.85
N ALA A 143 0.13 -13.62 3.15
CA ALA A 143 0.48 -12.56 4.10
C ALA A 143 2.00 -12.32 4.15
N LYS A 144 2.78 -13.41 4.21
CA LYS A 144 4.25 -13.35 4.22
C LYS A 144 4.80 -12.82 2.90
N MET A 145 4.30 -13.31 1.76
CA MET A 145 4.69 -12.81 0.44
C MET A 145 4.43 -11.31 0.27
N LEU A 146 3.25 -10.83 0.66
CA LEU A 146 2.91 -9.41 0.55
C LEU A 146 3.79 -8.55 1.47
N PHE A 147 4.10 -9.05 2.67
CA PHE A 147 5.02 -8.39 3.58
C PHE A 147 6.43 -8.32 2.99
N ASP A 148 6.94 -9.43 2.46
CA ASP A 148 8.28 -9.49 1.88
C ASP A 148 8.38 -8.59 0.65
N ALA A 149 7.39 -8.62 -0.24
CA ALA A 149 7.35 -7.78 -1.42
C ALA A 149 7.30 -6.28 -1.08
N LYS A 150 6.53 -5.89 -0.05
CA LYS A 150 6.47 -4.52 0.46
C LYS A 150 7.80 -4.03 1.00
N ASN A 151 8.61 -4.89 1.61
CA ASN A 151 9.87 -4.51 2.24
C ASN A 151 11.09 -4.67 1.32
N ARG A 152 11.02 -5.58 0.33
CA ARG A 152 12.11 -5.89 -0.60
C ARG A 152 12.11 -4.99 -1.83
N PHE A 153 10.93 -4.65 -2.36
CA PHE A 153 10.81 -3.87 -3.59
C PHE A 153 10.56 -2.38 -3.32
N VAL A 154 10.80 -1.55 -4.33
CA VAL A 154 10.53 -0.11 -4.29
C VAL A 154 9.61 0.29 -5.44
N GLY A 155 8.92 1.42 -5.27
CA GLY A 155 8.11 2.01 -6.34
C GLY A 155 6.75 1.34 -6.49
N ILE A 156 6.45 0.81 -7.68
CA ILE A 156 5.09 0.36 -8.02
C ILE A 156 4.76 -0.96 -7.34
N THR A 157 5.69 -1.93 -7.36
CA THR A 157 5.52 -3.22 -6.69
C THR A 157 5.32 -3.04 -5.18
N GLU A 158 6.08 -2.14 -4.56
CA GLU A 158 5.93 -1.79 -3.14
C GLU A 158 4.53 -1.25 -2.81
N LYS A 159 4.04 -0.31 -3.63
CA LYS A 159 2.70 0.28 -3.46
C LYS A 159 1.60 -0.76 -3.61
N VAL A 160 1.72 -1.65 -4.60
CA VAL A 160 0.75 -2.73 -4.79
C VAL A 160 0.78 -3.70 -3.62
N ALA A 161 1.96 -4.11 -3.15
CA ALA A 161 2.08 -4.98 -1.98
C ALA A 161 1.43 -4.35 -0.74
N LYS A 162 1.67 -3.06 -0.49
CA LYS A 162 1.01 -2.29 0.60
C LYS A 162 -0.51 -2.30 0.48
N THR A 163 -1.03 -2.02 -0.71
CA THR A 163 -2.47 -2.03 -0.97
C THR A 163 -3.08 -3.39 -0.70
N LEU A 164 -2.51 -4.46 -1.28
CA LEU A 164 -3.05 -5.81 -1.12
C LEU A 164 -2.96 -6.30 0.32
N GLN A 165 -1.89 -5.95 1.03
CA GLN A 165 -1.75 -6.30 2.45
C GLN A 165 -2.77 -5.55 3.31
N ALA A 166 -3.03 -4.27 3.04
CA ALA A 166 -4.10 -3.53 3.71
C ALA A 166 -5.49 -4.14 3.41
N THR A 167 -5.73 -4.57 2.17
CA THR A 167 -6.97 -5.29 1.79
C THR A 167 -7.10 -6.61 2.55
N GLN A 168 -6.00 -7.37 2.71
CA GLN A 168 -5.97 -8.59 3.51
C GLN A 168 -6.32 -8.31 4.99
N PHE A 169 -5.80 -7.22 5.57
CA PHE A 169 -6.14 -6.82 6.93
C PHE A 169 -7.62 -6.43 7.10
N VAL A 170 -8.20 -5.71 6.14
CA VAL A 170 -9.64 -5.40 6.14
C VAL A 170 -10.47 -6.68 6.06
N ARG A 171 -10.04 -7.67 5.26
CA ARG A 171 -10.70 -8.98 5.19
C ARG A 171 -10.65 -9.70 6.54
N TRP A 172 -9.49 -9.77 7.20
CA TRP A 172 -9.37 -10.36 8.53
C TRP A 172 -10.24 -9.64 9.58
N TYR A 173 -10.31 -8.31 9.51
CA TYR A 173 -11.20 -7.52 10.35
C TYR A 173 -12.68 -7.87 10.13
N ASN A 174 -13.12 -7.91 8.87
CA ASN A 174 -14.50 -8.27 8.51
C ASN A 174 -14.85 -9.72 8.89
N ALA A 175 -13.88 -10.62 8.83
CA ALA A 175 -13.97 -11.99 9.31
C ALA A 175 -13.95 -12.11 10.85
N LYS A 176 -13.87 -10.98 11.57
CA LYS A 176 -13.82 -10.88 13.04
C LYS A 176 -12.65 -11.66 13.65
N MET A 177 -11.53 -11.75 12.95
CA MET A 177 -10.34 -12.39 13.47
C MET A 177 -9.80 -11.65 14.69
N LYS A 178 -9.36 -12.41 15.70
CA LYS A 178 -8.68 -11.84 16.86
C LYS A 178 -7.18 -11.74 16.58
N GLU A 179 -6.52 -10.92 17.39
CA GLU A 179 -5.06 -10.77 17.41
C GLU A 179 -4.37 -12.13 17.54
N ASP A 180 -4.86 -12.98 18.45
CA ASP A 180 -4.33 -14.32 18.67
C ASP A 180 -4.56 -15.25 17.48
N ASP A 181 -5.65 -15.07 16.74
CA ASP A 181 -5.95 -15.88 15.56
C ASP A 181 -4.96 -15.57 14.42
N VAL A 182 -4.60 -14.29 14.27
CA VAL A 182 -3.58 -13.86 13.29
C VAL A 182 -2.18 -14.37 13.68
N LEU A 183 -1.82 -14.39 14.97
CA LEU A 183 -0.55 -15.01 15.40
C LEU A 183 -0.50 -16.51 15.09
N LYS A 184 -1.59 -17.23 15.35
CA LYS A 184 -1.72 -18.66 15.01
C LYS A 184 -1.65 -18.88 13.50
N LEU A 185 -2.33 -18.04 12.72
CA LEU A 185 -2.29 -18.07 11.25
C LEU A 185 -0.86 -17.91 10.73
N LEU A 186 -0.12 -16.93 11.26
CA LEU A 186 1.27 -16.66 10.88
C LEU A 186 2.28 -17.68 11.46
N LYS A 187 1.80 -18.62 12.27
CA LYS A 187 2.57 -19.63 13.02
C LYS A 187 3.66 -18.99 13.90
N ILE A 188 3.34 -17.86 14.52
CA ILE A 188 4.25 -17.15 15.43
C ILE A 188 3.96 -17.59 16.86
N THR A 189 4.92 -18.26 17.48
CA THR A 189 4.88 -18.63 18.90
C THR A 189 5.65 -17.62 19.76
N PRO A 190 5.40 -17.54 21.08
CA PRO A 190 6.17 -16.68 21.99
C PRO A 190 7.69 -16.93 21.93
N ALA A 191 8.12 -18.17 21.66
CA ALA A 191 9.52 -18.53 21.50
C ALA A 191 10.16 -18.00 20.21
N THR A 192 9.37 -17.87 19.13
CA THR A 192 9.81 -17.38 17.82
C THR A 192 9.51 -15.89 17.59
N GLY A 193 8.73 -15.25 18.46
CA GLY A 193 8.27 -13.87 18.27
C GLY A 193 9.41 -12.85 18.28
N ASN A 194 10.36 -13.00 19.20
CA ASN A 194 11.58 -12.20 19.26
C ASN A 194 12.53 -12.63 18.13
N GLY A 195 12.45 -11.94 16.98
CA GLY A 195 13.32 -12.14 15.83
C GLY A 195 12.63 -12.63 14.56
N ASN A 196 11.35 -13.04 14.62
CA ASN A 196 10.58 -13.32 13.41
C ASN A 196 10.11 -12.01 12.76
N PRO A 197 10.53 -11.70 11.51
CA PRO A 197 10.15 -10.46 10.84
C PRO A 197 8.63 -10.36 10.60
N TYR A 198 7.94 -11.48 10.47
CA TYR A 198 6.50 -11.53 10.25
C TYR A 198 5.68 -11.14 11.49
N SER A 199 6.29 -11.01 12.67
CA SER A 199 5.65 -10.41 13.85
C SER A 199 5.16 -8.98 13.57
N GLN A 200 5.79 -8.27 12.63
CA GLN A 200 5.35 -6.95 12.22
C GLN A 200 3.99 -6.96 11.51
N ILE A 201 3.64 -8.02 10.76
CA ILE A 201 2.33 -8.16 10.10
C ILE A 201 1.22 -8.10 11.15
N TRP A 202 1.41 -8.79 12.27
CA TRP A 202 0.46 -8.78 13.38
C TRP A 202 0.27 -7.37 13.97
N TRP A 203 1.36 -6.64 14.18
CA TRP A 203 1.30 -5.25 14.67
C TRP A 203 0.56 -4.33 13.69
N GLU A 204 0.83 -4.45 12.39
CA GLU A 204 0.14 -3.65 11.37
C GLU A 204 -1.37 -3.97 11.34
N TYR A 205 -1.74 -5.25 11.42
CA TYR A 205 -3.13 -5.65 11.53
C TYR A 205 -3.81 -5.07 12.77
N PHE A 206 -3.15 -5.12 13.93
CA PHE A 206 -3.66 -4.54 15.17
C PHE A 206 -3.97 -3.05 15.03
N VAL A 207 -3.07 -2.28 14.41
CA VAL A 207 -3.27 -0.85 14.15
C VAL A 207 -4.47 -0.61 13.23
N VAL A 208 -4.59 -1.38 12.15
CA VAL A 208 -5.73 -1.28 11.21
C VAL A 208 -7.05 -1.63 11.90
N LYS A 209 -7.10 -2.73 12.65
CA LYS A 209 -8.28 -3.14 13.42
C LYS A 209 -8.71 -2.06 14.41
N TYR A 210 -7.77 -1.47 15.14
CA TYR A 210 -8.05 -0.38 16.06
C TYR A 210 -8.61 0.85 15.33
N ALA A 211 -8.02 1.23 14.19
CA ALA A 211 -8.50 2.35 13.37
C ALA A 211 -9.91 2.11 12.79
N LEU A 212 -10.25 0.88 12.41
CA LEU A 212 -11.58 0.52 11.89
C LEU A 212 -12.64 0.43 12.98
N THR A 213 -12.26 0.15 14.22
CA THR A 213 -13.19 0.04 15.36
C THR A 213 -13.59 1.42 15.92
N ASN A 214 -12.73 2.43 15.77
CA ASN A 214 -12.92 3.77 16.36
C ASN A 214 -13.33 4.85 15.33
N LYS A 215 -13.86 4.45 14.17
CA LYS A 215 -14.44 5.35 13.15
C LYS A 215 -15.94 5.49 13.34
#